data_AF-A0A4Y0BVS8-F1
#
_entry.id   AF-A0A4Y0BVS8-F1
#
_cell.length_a   1.000
_cell.length_b   1.000
_cell.length_c   1.000
_cell.angle_alpha   90.00
_cell.angle_beta   90.00
_cell.angle_gamma   90.00
#
_symmetry.space_group_name_H-M   'P 1'
#
loop_
_entity.id
_entity.type
_entity.pdbx_description
1 polymer ?
#
loop_
_entity_poly.entity_id
_entity_poly.type
_entity_poly.pdbx_seq_one_letter_code
_entity_poly.pdbx_strand_id
1 'polypeptide(L)' 'MELVESQPLLEWLANNYKCFGATLEIITDKSQEGSQFVRGFGGIGGILRYKVDFQSMQLDELDNDCFDLEDY' A
#
# COMPACT_ATOMS: atom_id res chain seq x y z
N MET A 1 -25.40 0.37 -2.90
CA MET A 1 -24.24 -0.51 -2.63
C MET A 1 -24.32 -0.89 -1.17
N GLU A 2 -24.64 -2.15 -0.88
CA GLU A 2 -24.49 -2.69 0.47
C GLU A 2 -23.03 -3.06 0.66
N LEU A 3 -22.48 -2.71 1.81
CA LEU A 3 -21.11 -3.01 2.17
C LEU A 3 -21.02 -4.52 2.42
N VAL A 4 -20.33 -5.23 1.52
CA VAL A 4 -20.27 -6.71 1.53
C VAL A 4 -19.40 -7.21 2.67
N GLU A 5 -18.27 -6.56 2.95
CA GLU A 5 -17.35 -6.91 4.03
C GLU A 5 -16.45 -5.72 4.40
N SER A 6 -16.20 -5.51 5.69
CA SER A 6 -15.23 -4.52 6.19
C SER A 6 -14.18 -5.25 7.03
N GLN A 7 -12.93 -5.21 6.59
CA GLN A 7 -11.83 -5.87 7.26
C GLN A 7 -10.71 -4.87 7.59
N PRO A 8 -10.01 -5.00 8.74
CA PRO A 8 -8.93 -4.11 9.11
C PRO A 8 -7.77 -4.18 8.10
N LEU A 9 -7.30 -3.03 7.63
CA LEU A 9 -6.20 -2.96 6.66
C LEU A 9 -4.93 -3.65 7.15
N LEU A 10 -4.64 -3.54 8.45
CA LEU A 10 -3.48 -4.20 9.06
C LEU A 10 -3.55 -5.73 8.94
N GLU A 11 -4.74 -6.30 9.18
CA GLU A 11 -4.96 -7.75 9.05
C GLU A 11 -4.85 -8.18 7.59
N TRP A 12 -5.40 -7.41 6.67
CA TRP A 12 -5.26 -7.67 5.24
C TRP A 12 -3.78 -7.64 4.80
N LEU A 13 -3.00 -6.65 5.24
CA LEU A 13 -1.58 -6.56 4.93
C LEU A 13 -0.80 -7.74 5.54
N ALA A 14 -1.12 -8.14 6.77
CA ALA A 14 -0.49 -9.29 7.42
C ALA A 14 -0.76 -10.61 6.69
N ASN A 15 -1.90 -10.73 6.00
CA ASN A 15 -2.23 -11.90 5.21
C ASN A 15 -1.60 -11.86 3.81
N ASN A 16 -1.49 -10.67 3.20
CA ASN A 16 -1.13 -10.53 1.79
C ASN A 16 0.32 -10.08 1.52
N TYR A 17 1.10 -9.66 2.53
CA TYR A 17 2.45 -9.12 2.31
C TYR A 17 3.37 -10.05 1.50
N LYS A 18 3.23 -11.37 1.69
CA LYS A 18 4.04 -12.38 1.00
C LYS A 18 3.77 -12.42 -0.51
N CYS A 19 2.52 -12.20 -0.92
CA CYS A 19 2.12 -12.21 -2.33
C CYS A 19 2.76 -11.07 -3.11
N PHE A 20 2.94 -9.91 -2.45
CA PHE A 20 3.58 -8.73 -3.03
C PHE A 20 5.10 -8.74 -2.90
N GLY A 21 5.69 -9.75 -2.24
CA GLY A 21 7.11 -9.81 -1.94
C GLY A 21 7.58 -8.65 -1.05
N ALA A 22 6.69 -7.98 -0.33
CA ALA A 22 7.04 -6.92 0.60
C ALA A 22 7.31 -7.51 2.00
N THR A 23 8.15 -6.85 2.79
CA THR A 23 8.30 -7.19 4.21
C THR A 23 7.40 -6.27 5.01
N LEU A 24 6.51 -6.85 5.83
CA LEU A 24 5.65 -6.08 6.73
C LEU A 24 6.34 -5.90 8.08
N GLU A 25 6.50 -4.64 8.51
CA GLU A 25 6.99 -4.29 9.84
C GLU A 25 5.95 -3.43 10.57
N ILE A 26 5.60 -3.83 11.80
CA ILE A 26 4.66 -3.09 12.64
C ILE A 26 5.46 -2.33 13.68
N ILE A 27 5.35 -1.00 13.65
CA ILE A 27 6.02 -0.11 14.60
C ILE A 27 5.01 0.54 15.55
N THR A 28 5.50 1.03 16.69
CA THR A 28 4.69 1.77 17.69
C THR A 28 5.20 3.19 17.84
N ASP A 29 4.37 4.07 18.40
CA ASP A 29 4.69 5.49 18.62
C ASP A 29 5.60 5.76 19.84
N LYS A 30 6.07 4.71 20.52
CA LYS A 30 6.88 4.80 21.73
C LYS A 30 8.27 5.41 21.50
N SER A 31 8.77 5.40 20.26
CA SER A 31 10.02 6.07 19.89
C SER A 31 9.76 7.44 19.27
N GLN A 32 10.78 8.30 19.28
CA GLN A 32 10.70 9.61 18.66
C GLN A 32 10.44 9.50 17.14
N GLU A 33 11.06 8.51 16.50
CA GLU A 33 10.88 8.18 15.08
C GLU A 33 9.47 7.64 14.80
N GLY A 34 8.94 6.76 15.64
CA GLY A 34 7.58 6.23 15.50
C GLY A 34 6.51 7.31 15.67
N SER A 35 6.69 8.19 16.66
CA SER A 35 5.84 9.37 16.84
C SER A 35 5.86 10.31 15.64
N GLN A 36 7.03 10.54 15.03
CA GLN A 36 7.15 11.32 13.80
C GLN A 36 6.51 10.61 12.61
N PHE A 37 6.63 9.30 12.52
CA PHE A 37 6.04 8.51 11.45
C PHE A 37 4.50 8.59 11.46
N VAL A 38 3.89 8.44 12.64
CA VAL A 38 2.43 8.59 12.80
C VAL A 38 1.98 10.01 12.44
N ARG A 39 2.69 11.04 12.90
CA ARG A 39 2.31 12.45 12.65
C ARG A 39 2.60 12.91 11.21
N GLY A 40 3.66 12.41 10.58
CA GLY A 40 4.11 12.83 9.25
C GLY A 40 3.46 12.04 8.11
N PHE A 41 3.26 10.73 8.30
CA PHE A 41 2.75 9.82 7.26
C PHE A 41 1.38 9.22 7.59
N GLY A 42 0.78 9.57 8.72
CA GLY A 42 -0.54 9.05 9.13
C GLY A 42 -0.51 7.60 9.63
N GLY A 43 0.68 7.07 9.95
CA GLY A 43 0.85 5.73 10.53
C GLY A 43 0.97 4.59 9.52
N ILE A 44 1.02 4.89 8.21
CA ILE A 44 1.28 3.92 7.15
C ILE A 44 2.37 4.42 6.21
N GLY A 45 3.22 3.52 5.72
CA GLY A 45 4.27 3.84 4.77
C GLY A 45 4.98 2.59 4.29
N GLY A 46 5.78 2.74 3.24
CA GLY A 46 6.52 1.65 2.62
C GLY A 46 7.89 2.11 2.15
N ILE A 47 8.86 1.19 2.21
CA ILE A 47 10.22 1.40 1.70
C ILE A 47 10.30 0.71 0.33
N LEU A 48 10.53 1.51 -0.72
CA LEU A 48 10.69 1.00 -2.08
C LEU A 48 12.10 0.45 -2.25
N ARG A 49 12.23 -0.70 -2.92
CA ARG A 49 13.52 -1.32 -3.23
C ARG A 49 14.34 -0.51 -4.24
N TYR A 50 13.66 0.23 -5.11
CA TYR A 50 14.27 1.04 -6.16
C TYR A 50 13.55 2.38 -6.26
N LYS A 51 14.23 3.36 -6.86
CA LYS A 51 13.61 4.65 -7.16
C LYS A 51 12.51 4.43 -8.21
N VAL A 52 11.29 4.80 -7.84
CA VAL A 52 10.12 4.81 -8.73
C VAL A 52 9.82 6.25 -9.10
N ASP A 53 9.50 6.49 -10.37
CA ASP A 53 8.93 7.74 -10.82
C ASP A 53 7.40 7.64 -10.79
N PHE A 54 6.79 8.31 -9.81
CA PHE A 54 5.35 8.31 -9.64
C PHE A 54 4.63 9.23 -10.62
N GLN A 55 5.34 10.20 -11.22
CA GLN A 55 4.72 11.13 -12.17
C GLN A 55 4.43 10.46 -13.51
N SER A 56 5.27 9.51 -13.94
CA SER A 56 5.02 8.73 -15.14
C SER A 56 3.90 7.69 -14.94
N MET A 57 3.80 7.08 -13.75
CA MET A 57 2.77 6.07 -13.47
C MET A 57 1.34 6.63 -13.48
N GLN A 58 1.12 7.88 -13.05
CA GLN A 58 -0.20 8.51 -13.12
C GLN A 58 -0.68 8.76 -14.57
N LEU A 59 0.24 8.85 -15.53
CA LEU A 59 -0.08 8.94 -16.95
C LEU A 59 -0.41 7.56 -17.54
N ASP A 60 0.28 6.50 -17.09
CA ASP A 60 0.04 5.12 -17.55
C ASP A 60 -1.27 4.51 -17.02
N GLU A 61 -1.77 4.93 -15.83
CA GLU A 61 -3.08 4.49 -15.31
C GLU A 61 -4.24 4.93 -16.22
N LEU A 62 -4.12 6.06 -16.93
CA LEU A 62 -5.12 6.52 -17.90
C LEU A 62 -5.14 5.69 -19.20
N ASP A 63 -4.03 5.00 -19.53
CA ASP A 63 -3.91 4.15 -20.73
C ASP A 63 -4.20 2.66 -20.42
N ASN A 64 -4.10 2.23 -19.15
CA ASN A 64 -4.34 0.84 -18.74
C ASN A 64 -5.82 0.47 -18.49
N ASP A 65 -6.74 1.44 -18.40
CA ASP A 65 -8.20 1.19 -18.34
C ASP A 65 -8.75 0.52 -19.63
N CYS A 66 -7.92 0.26 -20.65
CA CYS A 66 -8.29 -0.38 -21.91
C CYS A 66 -7.85 -1.86 -22.03
N PHE A 67 -7.07 -2.40 -21.08
CA PHE A 67 -6.65 -3.81 -21.12
C PHE A 67 -7.51 -4.67 -20.20
N ASP A 68 -8.69 -5.01 -20.68
CA ASP A 68 -9.57 -6.00 -20.07
C ASP A 68 -8.93 -7.40 -20.21
N LEU A 69 -8.07 -7.75 -19.24
CA LEU A 69 -7.42 -9.07 -19.15
C LEU A 69 -8.32 -10.12 -18.50
N GLU A 70 -9.60 -9.81 -18.20
CA GLU A 70 -10.55 -10.77 -17.63
C GLU A 70 -11.09 -11.79 -18.65
N ASP A 71 -10.77 -11.63 -19.94
CA ASP A 71 -11.26 -12.48 -21.04
C ASP A 71 -10.25 -13.55 -21.52
N TYR A 72 -9.21 -13.87 -20.73
CA TYR A 72 -8.23 -14.92 -21.08
C TYR A 72 -7.96 -15.96 -19.98
#